data_AF-A0A2N6BV26-F1
#
_entry.id   AF-A0A2N6BV26-F1
#
_cell.length_a   1.000
_cell.length_b   1.000
_cell.length_c   1.000
_cell.angle_alpha   90.00
_cell.angle_beta   90.00
_cell.angle_gamma   90.00
#
_symmetry.space_group_name_H-M   'P 1'
#
loop_
_entity.id
_entity.type
_entity.pdbx_description
1 polymer ?
#
loop_
_entity_poly.entity_id
_entity_poly.type
_entity_poly.pdbx_seq_one_letter_code
_entity_poly.pdbx_strand_id
1 'polypeptide(L)'
;MVLGCFSPSQGNENNEEPIYVGSLACKDCHPEEYDNFMTYAKKSTSFQSIEKQMRHLTPDEIKQCYPCHTTGYGQPGGFISLAETPHLKNAGCEVCHGPGAEHARTAEPGAIISNMSKKDCEVCHISERVKAFKYKPLIHGGAH
;
A
#
# COMPACT_ATOMS: atom_id res chain seq x y z
N MET A 1 -52.30 2.36 -30.40
CA MET A 1 -52.38 2.60 -28.95
C MET A 1 -51.04 2.21 -28.36
N VAL A 2 -50.36 3.19 -27.76
CA VAL A 2 -48.98 3.11 -27.26
C VAL A 2 -49.04 2.69 -25.78
N LEU A 3 -48.49 1.53 -25.45
CA LEU A 3 -48.06 1.16 -24.10
C LEU A 3 -46.80 0.34 -24.33
N GLY A 4 -45.60 0.71 -23.91
CA GLY A 4 -45.19 1.55 -22.79
C GLY A 4 -44.00 0.80 -22.20
N CYS A 5 -42.79 1.30 -22.48
CA CYS A 5 -41.53 0.72 -22.07
C CYS A 5 -41.47 0.55 -20.54
N PHE A 6 -41.22 -0.66 -20.05
CA PHE A 6 -40.74 -0.87 -18.69
C PHE A 6 -39.27 -1.27 -18.76
N SER A 7 -38.40 -0.26 -18.69
CA SER A 7 -37.00 -0.44 -18.35
C SER A 7 -36.89 -0.58 -16.83
N PRO A 8 -36.23 -1.62 -16.28
CA PRO A 8 -35.73 -1.55 -14.92
C PRO A 8 -34.49 -0.64 -14.93
N SER A 9 -34.64 0.55 -14.35
CA SER A 9 -33.51 1.32 -13.85
C SER A 9 -33.12 0.81 -12.46
N GLN A 10 -31.84 0.99 -12.14
CA GLN A 10 -31.22 1.02 -10.81
C GLN A 10 -30.54 -0.27 -10.32
N GLY A 11 -29.24 -0.31 -10.60
CA GLY A 11 -28.21 -0.74 -9.68
C GLY A 11 -27.02 0.20 -9.87
N ASN A 12 -27.03 1.36 -9.21
CA ASN A 12 -25.82 2.16 -9.08
C ASN A 12 -24.95 1.50 -8.01
N GLU A 13 -24.21 0.48 -8.42
CA GLU A 13 -23.02 0.06 -7.70
C GLU A 13 -21.98 1.16 -7.92
N ASN A 14 -21.90 2.13 -7.00
CA ASN A 14 -20.73 2.99 -6.92
C ASN A 14 -19.55 2.11 -6.51
N ASN A 15 -19.02 1.32 -7.45
CA ASN A 15 -17.72 0.69 -7.36
C ASN A 15 -16.70 1.83 -7.51
N GLU A 16 -16.60 2.67 -6.47
CA GLU A 16 -15.47 3.60 -6.35
C GLU A 16 -14.21 2.73 -6.34
N GLU A 17 -13.28 3.02 -7.26
CA GLU A 17 -12.02 2.31 -7.33
C GLU A 17 -11.32 2.38 -5.96
N PRO A 18 -10.67 1.29 -5.50
CA PRO A 18 -10.04 1.28 -4.21
C PRO A 18 -8.84 2.24 -4.22
N ILE A 19 -8.91 3.30 -3.42
CA ILE A 19 -7.97 4.44 -3.41
C ILE A 19 -7.07 4.41 -2.18
N TYR A 20 -5.77 4.60 -2.40
CA TYR A 20 -4.79 4.81 -1.33
C TYR A 20 -4.85 6.25 -0.81
N VAL A 21 -4.69 6.42 0.50
CA VAL A 21 -4.78 7.73 1.20
C VAL A 21 -3.54 8.08 2.04
N GLY A 22 -2.64 7.12 2.23
CA GLY A 22 -1.42 7.24 3.01
C GLY A 22 -1.62 7.03 4.50
N SER A 23 -0.54 6.60 5.18
CA SER A 23 -0.56 6.27 6.61
C SER A 23 -1.05 7.40 7.51
N LEU A 24 -0.86 8.67 7.11
CA LEU A 24 -1.28 9.81 7.94
C LEU A 24 -2.80 9.84 8.14
N ALA A 25 -3.58 9.41 7.14
CA ALA A 25 -5.04 9.32 7.26
C ALA A 25 -5.49 8.30 8.31
N CYS A 26 -4.65 7.30 8.62
CA CYS A 26 -4.93 6.30 9.65
C CYS A 26 -4.76 6.86 11.07
N LYS A 27 -3.93 7.90 11.25
CA LYS A 27 -3.51 8.39 12.57
C LYS A 27 -4.65 8.91 13.43
N ASP A 28 -5.64 9.57 12.82
CA ASP A 28 -6.70 10.25 13.58
C ASP A 28 -7.58 9.25 14.35
N CYS A 29 -7.77 8.03 13.83
CA CYS A 29 -8.50 6.96 14.48
C CYS A 29 -7.60 5.91 15.15
N HIS A 30 -6.38 5.70 14.64
CA HIS A 30 -5.40 4.70 15.10
C HIS A 30 -4.06 5.34 15.49
N PRO A 31 -4.02 6.24 16.49
CA PRO A 31 -2.81 6.99 16.82
C PRO A 31 -1.70 6.11 17.40
N GLU A 32 -2.06 5.11 18.21
CA GLU A 32 -1.10 4.21 18.85
C GLU A 32 -0.41 3.31 17.81
N GLU A 33 -1.19 2.68 16.92
CA GLU A 33 -0.66 1.83 15.85
C GLU A 33 0.19 2.64 14.88
N TYR A 34 -0.26 3.84 14.51
CA TYR A 34 0.49 4.75 13.66
C TYR A 34 1.84 5.11 14.30
N ASP A 35 1.84 5.59 15.55
CA ASP A 35 3.07 6.04 16.20
C ASP A 35 4.03 4.87 16.43
N ASN A 36 3.53 3.69 16.82
CA ASN A 36 4.33 2.47 16.94
C ASN A 36 4.94 2.04 15.61
N PHE A 37 4.16 2.03 14.52
CA PHE A 37 4.64 1.69 13.20
C PHE A 37 5.71 2.67 12.72
N MET A 38 5.46 3.97 12.84
CA MET A 38 6.39 5.00 12.39
C MET A 38 7.71 4.96 13.16
N THR A 39 7.66 4.63 14.46
CA THR A 39 8.83 4.58 15.34
C THR A 39 9.67 3.32 15.14
N TYR A 40 9.04 2.15 15.05
CA TYR A 40 9.76 0.87 15.16
C TYR A 40 9.83 0.09 13.84
N ALA A 41 8.90 0.29 12.91
CA ALA A 41 8.87 -0.49 11.67
C ALA A 41 9.91 0.04 10.69
N LYS A 42 10.86 -0.81 10.26
CA LYS A 42 11.82 -0.44 9.18
C LYS A 42 11.13 -0.05 7.87
N LYS A 43 9.88 -0.49 7.66
CA LYS A 43 9.07 -0.20 6.48
C LYS A 43 8.68 1.29 6.40
N SER A 44 8.54 1.96 7.54
CA SER A 44 8.23 3.41 7.60
C SER A 44 9.31 4.30 6.98
N THR A 45 10.51 3.75 6.72
CA THR A 45 11.66 4.42 6.10
C THR A 45 12.20 3.64 4.89
N SER A 46 11.38 2.78 4.28
CA SER A 46 11.77 1.87 3.20
C SER A 46 12.39 2.56 1.97
N PHE A 47 12.08 3.83 1.70
CA PHE A 47 12.63 4.53 0.54
C PHE A 47 14.14 4.77 0.67
N GLN A 48 14.67 4.84 1.89
CA GLN A 48 16.11 5.04 2.14
C GLN A 48 16.98 3.94 1.53
N SER A 49 16.46 2.71 1.38
CA SER A 49 17.22 1.66 0.70
C SER A 49 17.28 1.87 -0.80
N ILE A 50 16.25 2.47 -1.41
CA ILE A 50 16.28 2.86 -2.83
C ILE A 50 17.35 3.93 -3.02
N GLU A 51 17.34 4.99 -2.21
CA GLU A 51 18.31 6.10 -2.29
C GLU A 51 19.76 5.61 -2.27
N LYS A 52 20.06 4.61 -1.44
CA LYS A 52 21.40 3.99 -1.37
C LYS A 52 21.81 3.27 -2.66
N GLN A 53 20.85 2.79 -3.44
CA GLN A 53 21.08 2.08 -4.70
C GLN A 53 20.97 2.96 -5.94
N MET A 54 20.35 4.15 -5.85
CA MET A 54 20.08 5.02 -7.02
C MET A 54 21.33 5.31 -7.88
N ARG A 55 22.51 5.46 -7.25
CA ARG A 55 23.78 5.69 -7.96
C ARG A 55 24.29 4.51 -8.80
N HIS A 56 23.68 3.34 -8.65
CA HIS A 56 24.06 2.09 -9.31
C HIS A 56 22.99 1.57 -10.27
N LEU A 57 21.85 2.26 -10.36
CA LEU A 57 20.69 1.81 -11.10
C LEU A 57 20.26 2.88 -12.10
N THR A 58 19.77 2.43 -13.25
CA THR A 58 19.08 3.28 -14.21
C THR A 58 17.72 3.74 -13.66
N PRO A 59 17.13 4.81 -14.21
CA PRO A 59 15.79 5.25 -13.83
C PRO A 59 14.71 4.16 -13.93
N ASP A 60 14.81 3.27 -14.92
CA ASP A 60 13.84 2.18 -15.09
C ASP A 60 14.04 1.05 -14.09
N GLU A 61 15.29 0.72 -13.72
CA GLU A 61 15.58 -0.22 -12.63
C GLU A 61 15.11 0.33 -11.27
N ILE A 62 15.22 1.64 -11.02
CA ILE A 62 14.71 2.27 -9.80
C ILE A 62 13.19 2.10 -9.68
N LYS A 63 12.44 2.25 -10.79
CA LYS A 63 10.98 2.04 -10.79
C LYS A 63 10.59 0.63 -10.35
N GLN A 64 11.43 -0.37 -10.63
CA GLN A 64 11.19 -1.74 -10.18
C GLN A 64 11.26 -1.88 -8.65
N CYS A 65 11.86 -0.94 -7.93
CA CYS A 65 11.90 -0.94 -6.47
C CYS A 65 10.59 -0.44 -5.83
N TYR A 66 9.87 0.47 -6.50
CA TYR A 66 8.71 1.16 -5.94
C TYR A 66 7.56 0.23 -5.49
N PRO A 67 7.20 -0.87 -6.21
CA PRO A 67 6.12 -1.76 -5.78
C PRO A 67 6.24 -2.31 -4.35
N CYS A 68 7.46 -2.41 -3.81
CA CYS A 68 7.69 -2.97 -2.47
C CYS A 68 8.20 -1.96 -1.45
N HIS A 69 8.67 -0.80 -1.89
CA HIS A 69 9.31 0.19 -1.01
C HIS A 69 8.53 1.50 -0.92
N THR A 70 7.39 1.59 -1.58
CA THR A 70 6.47 2.74 -1.56
C THR A 70 5.05 2.21 -1.33
N THR A 71 4.09 3.11 -1.12
CA THR A 71 2.68 2.73 -0.91
C THR A 71 1.90 2.87 -2.21
N GLY A 72 1.26 1.78 -2.66
CA GLY A 72 0.30 1.81 -3.77
C GLY A 72 0.87 2.13 -5.15
N TYR A 73 2.17 1.96 -5.42
CA TYR A 73 2.75 2.33 -6.73
C TYR A 73 1.99 1.70 -7.91
N GLY A 74 1.56 2.55 -8.85
CA GLY A 74 0.77 2.13 -10.01
C GLY A 74 -0.69 1.80 -9.72
N GLN A 75 -1.21 2.11 -8.53
CA GLN A 75 -2.61 1.97 -8.16
C GLN A 75 -3.28 3.34 -7.94
N PRO A 76 -4.62 3.45 -7.99
CA PRO A 76 -5.34 4.70 -7.75
C PRO A 76 -5.00 5.34 -6.39
N GLY A 77 -4.63 6.61 -6.40
CA GLY A 77 -4.20 7.34 -5.20
C GLY A 77 -2.83 6.93 -4.64
N GLY A 78 -2.13 6.01 -5.29
CA GLY A 78 -0.84 5.49 -4.82
C GLY A 78 0.37 6.36 -5.18
N PHE A 79 1.56 5.87 -4.82
CA PHE A 79 2.82 6.57 -5.11
C PHE A 79 3.03 6.75 -6.62
N ILE A 80 3.40 7.97 -7.02
CA ILE A 80 3.76 8.32 -8.41
C ILE A 80 5.24 8.73 -8.45
N SER A 81 5.59 9.73 -7.64
CA SER A 81 6.94 10.27 -7.54
C SER A 81 7.16 10.96 -6.20
N LEU A 82 8.41 11.26 -5.87
CA LEU A 82 8.75 12.04 -4.67
C LEU A 82 8.17 13.46 -4.71
N ALA A 83 7.93 14.01 -5.90
CA ALA A 83 7.40 15.36 -6.06
C ALA A 83 5.86 15.37 -5.92
N GLU A 84 5.18 14.40 -6.50
CA GLU A 84 3.71 14.38 -6.55
C GLU A 84 3.09 13.78 -5.28
N THR A 85 3.67 12.69 -4.77
CA THR A 85 3.11 11.92 -3.65
C THR A 85 4.18 11.64 -2.58
N PRO A 86 4.82 12.67 -2.00
CA PRO A 86 5.90 12.49 -1.02
C PRO A 86 5.48 11.71 0.23
N HIS A 87 4.20 11.78 0.60
CA HIS A 87 3.62 11.10 1.76
C HIS A 87 3.47 9.57 1.54
N LEU A 88 3.55 9.08 0.30
CA LEU A 88 3.45 7.66 -0.06
C LEU A 88 4.81 7.03 -0.40
N LYS A 89 5.90 7.78 -0.22
CA LYS A 89 7.24 7.34 -0.62
C LYS A 89 7.73 6.12 0.15
N ASN A 90 7.23 5.87 1.35
CA ASN A 90 7.60 4.69 2.13
C ASN A 90 6.50 3.64 2.07
N ALA A 91 6.83 2.40 2.44
CA ALA A 91 5.88 1.34 2.65
C ALA A 91 5.12 1.63 3.96
N GLY A 92 3.90 2.15 3.82
CA GLY A 92 3.02 2.57 4.90
C GLY A 92 2.05 1.49 5.34
N CYS A 93 1.03 1.89 6.10
CA CYS A 93 -0.03 1.01 6.61
C CYS A 93 -0.68 0.21 5.47
N GLU A 94 -1.00 0.90 4.38
CA GLU A 94 -1.77 0.37 3.26
C GLU A 94 -0.99 -0.60 2.37
N VAL A 95 0.33 -0.75 2.54
CA VAL A 95 1.07 -1.82 1.85
C VAL A 95 0.60 -3.20 2.31
N CYS A 96 0.21 -3.32 3.58
CA CYS A 96 -0.31 -4.56 4.12
C CYS A 96 -1.83 -4.53 4.32
N HIS A 97 -2.38 -3.37 4.70
CA HIS A 97 -3.80 -3.19 4.98
C HIS A 97 -4.65 -2.94 3.73
N GLY A 98 -4.02 -2.70 2.57
CA GLY A 98 -4.71 -2.35 1.33
C GLY A 98 -5.18 -0.89 1.30
N PRO A 99 -5.88 -0.48 0.22
CA PRO A 99 -6.36 0.90 0.02
C PRO A 99 -7.35 1.31 1.11
N GLY A 100 -7.02 2.34 1.89
CA GLY A 100 -7.74 2.69 3.11
C GLY A 100 -8.87 3.71 2.94
N ALA A 101 -9.11 4.25 1.74
CA ALA A 101 -10.08 5.35 1.55
C ALA A 101 -11.48 5.02 2.08
N GLU A 102 -12.01 3.85 1.76
CA GLU A 102 -13.36 3.47 2.16
C GLU A 102 -13.46 3.23 3.68
N HIS A 103 -12.45 2.57 4.24
CA HIS A 103 -12.37 2.36 5.68
C HIS A 103 -12.25 3.69 6.45
N ALA A 104 -11.42 4.61 5.98
CA ALA A 104 -11.29 5.94 6.60
C ALA A 104 -12.60 6.73 6.56
N ARG A 105 -13.41 6.54 5.51
CA ARG A 105 -14.71 7.23 5.35
C ARG A 105 -15.81 6.63 6.21
N THR A 106 -15.88 5.30 6.29
CA THR A 106 -17.03 4.58 6.84
C THR A 106 -16.77 3.93 8.20
N ALA A 107 -15.50 3.82 8.59
CA ALA A 107 -15.03 3.01 9.73
C ALA A 107 -15.41 1.52 9.65
N GLU A 108 -15.85 1.02 8.48
CA GLU A 108 -16.25 -0.37 8.31
C GLU A 108 -15.00 -1.28 8.36
N PRO A 109 -14.92 -2.24 9.30
CA PRO A 109 -13.74 -3.11 9.40
C PRO A 109 -13.54 -4.03 8.19
N GLY A 110 -14.61 -4.30 7.43
CA GLY A 110 -14.57 -5.09 6.21
C GLY A 110 -14.03 -4.35 4.99
N ALA A 111 -13.89 -3.01 5.08
CA ALA A 111 -13.34 -2.19 4.01
C ALA A 111 -11.80 -2.10 4.05
N ILE A 112 -11.15 -2.86 4.95
CA ILE A 112 -9.69 -2.91 5.07
C ILE A 112 -9.22 -4.32 5.46
N ILE A 113 -7.99 -4.67 5.10
CA ILE A 113 -7.41 -5.96 5.49
C ILE A 113 -7.00 -5.88 6.97
N SER A 114 -7.82 -6.38 7.87
CA SER A 114 -7.54 -6.37 9.32
C SER A 114 -6.77 -7.60 9.82
N ASN A 115 -6.88 -8.73 9.12
CA ASN A 115 -6.22 -9.99 9.48
C ASN A 115 -5.23 -10.41 8.39
N MET A 116 -3.96 -10.12 8.61
CA MET A 116 -2.88 -10.51 7.70
C MET A 116 -2.46 -11.97 7.90
N SER A 117 -2.12 -12.61 6.79
CA SER A 117 -1.47 -13.90 6.73
C SER A 117 -0.01 -13.75 6.28
N LYS A 118 0.80 -14.80 6.46
CA LYS A 118 2.18 -14.80 5.94
C LYS A 118 2.26 -14.58 4.42
N LYS A 119 1.23 -15.02 3.70
CA LYS A 119 1.14 -14.90 2.24
C LYS A 119 1.12 -13.44 1.79
N ASP A 120 0.55 -12.55 2.59
CA ASP A 120 0.48 -11.12 2.27
C ASP A 120 1.89 -10.49 2.30
N CYS A 121 2.78 -11.00 3.14
CA CYS A 121 4.19 -10.59 3.18
C CYS A 121 5.02 -11.13 2.00
N GLU A 122 4.59 -12.25 1.42
CA GLU A 122 5.31 -12.93 0.33
C GLU A 122 5.23 -12.15 -0.99
N VAL A 123 4.31 -11.20 -1.13
CA VAL A 123 4.24 -10.31 -2.32
C VAL A 123 5.58 -9.60 -2.57
N CYS A 124 6.30 -9.24 -1.50
CA CYS A 124 7.59 -8.56 -1.60
C CYS A 124 8.77 -9.40 -1.09
N HIS A 125 8.54 -10.33 -0.16
CA HIS A 125 9.59 -11.15 0.44
C HIS A 125 9.74 -12.53 -0.20
N ILE A 126 9.73 -12.62 -1.53
CA ILE A 126 10.01 -13.88 -2.25
C ILE A 126 11.49 -14.24 -2.24
N SER A 127 11.78 -15.54 -2.18
CA SER A 127 13.15 -16.08 -2.07
C SER A 127 14.07 -15.64 -3.22
N GLU A 128 13.55 -15.51 -4.44
CA GLU A 128 14.31 -15.05 -5.60
C GLU A 128 14.79 -13.61 -5.44
N ARG A 129 13.87 -12.71 -5.05
CA ARG A 129 14.14 -11.27 -4.86
C ARG A 129 15.03 -11.02 -3.65
N VAL A 130 14.87 -11.80 -2.59
CA VAL A 130 15.69 -11.69 -1.37
C VAL A 130 17.11 -12.25 -1.59
N LYS A 131 17.27 -13.31 -2.40
CA LYS A 131 18.58 -13.85 -2.80
C LYS A 131 19.39 -12.85 -3.63
N ALA A 132 18.75 -12.07 -4.50
CA ALA A 132 19.41 -11.06 -5.32
C ALA A 132 20.21 -10.02 -4.50
N PHE A 133 19.76 -9.73 -3.26
CA PHE A 133 20.42 -8.79 -2.36
C PHE A 133 21.23 -9.47 -1.24
N LYS A 134 21.45 -10.79 -1.31
CA LYS A 134 22.13 -11.59 -0.27
C LYS A 134 21.53 -11.44 1.15
N TYR A 135 20.27 -11.03 1.25
CA TYR A 135 19.56 -11.01 2.54
C TYR A 135 18.96 -12.39 2.82
N LYS A 136 18.85 -12.78 4.09
CA LYS A 136 17.98 -13.90 4.49
C LYS A 136 16.53 -13.37 4.57
N PRO A 137 15.51 -14.09 4.08
CA PRO A 137 14.12 -13.68 4.25
C PRO A 137 13.82 -13.51 5.74
N LEU A 138 13.63 -12.27 6.19
CA LEU A 138 13.38 -11.95 7.60
C LEU A 138 11.91 -12.13 8.01
N ILE A 139 11.10 -12.85 7.21
CA ILE A 139 9.71 -13.19 7.58
C ILE A 139 9.68 -13.97 8.93
N HIS A 140 10.78 -14.63 9.29
CA HIS A 140 10.94 -15.37 10.55
C HIS A 140 11.67 -14.60 11.66
N GLY A 141 12.06 -13.34 11.43
CA GLY A 141 12.95 -12.56 12.29
C GLY A 141 12.27 -11.74 13.39
N GLY A 142 10.97 -11.89 13.63
CA GLY A 142 10.25 -11.25 14.75
C GLY A 142 10.12 -9.72 14.69
N ALA A 143 10.46 -9.08 13.57
CA ALA A 143 10.39 -7.62 13.39
C ALA A 143 9.31 -7.20 12.36
N HIS A 144 8.13 -7.81 12.46
CA HIS A 144 6.94 -7.48 11.68
C HIS A 144 5.82 -7.15 12.65
#